data_AF-A0A372QTV6-F1
#
_entry.id   AF-A0A372QTV6-F1
#
_cell.length_a   1.000
_cell.length_b   1.000
_cell.length_c   1.000
_cell.angle_alpha   90.00
_cell.angle_beta   90.00
_cell.angle_gamma   90.00
#
_symmetry.space_group_name_H-M   'P 1'
#
loop_
_entity.id
_entity.type
_entity.pdbx_description
1 polymer ?
#
loop_
_entity_poly.entity_id
_entity_poly.type
_entity_poly.pdbx_seq_one_letter_code
_entity_poly.pdbx_strand_id
1 'polypeptide(L)'
;MNIITAFGSSPTFVGGDDINGKKSELIVINPKLPRDDLYIIIGCDKSKVQATDKKIRYLGYYFSSSNSRKRSIKRIKDIIEKFLNPIRRKCITVGHIAYLINHVLISRVVYVVQLMTLSKNEWNLLFTLVIKLVKQICGLPKSYPISALYHQYILGINNP
;
A
#
# COMPACT_ATOMS: atom_id res chain seq x y z
N MET A 1 1.10 12.74 -13.39
CA MET A 1 1.22 13.55 -12.15
C MET A 1 2.31 12.86 -11.38
N ASN A 2 3.48 13.46 -11.23
CA ASN A 2 4.64 12.79 -10.65
C ASN A 2 4.75 13.25 -9.19
N ILE A 3 4.86 12.32 -8.24
CA ILE A 3 5.25 12.67 -6.87
C ILE A 3 6.77 12.62 -6.82
N ILE A 4 7.37 13.78 -6.55
CA ILE A 4 8.82 13.87 -6.30
C ILE A 4 8.99 13.80 -4.79
N THR A 5 9.67 12.76 -4.33
CA THR A 5 10.01 12.59 -2.91
C THR A 5 11.46 13.02 -2.74
N ALA A 6 11.67 14.24 -2.22
CA ALA A 6 13.01 14.72 -1.91
C ALA A 6 13.39 14.30 -0.49
N PHE A 7 14.44 13.47 -0.36
CA PHE A 7 15.09 13.17 0.90
C PHE A 7 16.30 14.09 1.05
N GLY A 8 16.26 15.01 2.01
CA GLY A 8 17.40 15.88 2.31
C GLY A 8 17.47 17.16 1.49
N SER A 9 18.15 18.13 2.10
CA SER A 9 18.23 19.56 1.78
C SER A 9 19.10 19.88 0.56
N SER A 10 18.68 19.46 -0.63
CA SER A 10 19.34 19.86 -1.89
C SER A 10 18.28 20.34 -2.88
N PRO A 11 18.32 21.62 -3.32
CA PRO A 11 17.25 22.23 -4.12
C PRO A 11 17.24 21.81 -5.60
N THR A 12 18.01 20.81 -6.01
CA THR A 12 18.17 20.43 -7.43
C THR A 12 17.93 18.94 -7.65
N PHE A 13 16.67 18.58 -7.94
CA PHE A 13 16.39 17.36 -8.71
C PHE A 13 16.47 17.70 -10.19
N VAL A 14 17.60 17.39 -10.83
CA VAL A 14 17.74 17.43 -12.29
C VAL A 14 17.16 16.13 -12.84
N GLY A 15 15.83 16.05 -12.90
CA GLY A 15 15.12 15.01 -13.65
C GLY A 15 14.98 15.44 -15.10
N GLY A 16 15.26 14.53 -16.04
CA GLY A 16 15.41 14.78 -17.48
C GLY A 16 14.27 15.56 -18.16
N ASP A 17 14.57 16.03 -19.37
CA ASP A 17 13.98 17.17 -20.10
C ASP A 17 12.44 17.24 -20.26
N ASP A 18 11.65 16.30 -19.73
CA ASP A 18 10.20 16.19 -19.97
C ASP A 18 9.31 16.24 -18.70
N ILE A 19 9.82 16.67 -17.53
CA ILE A 19 8.98 16.75 -16.32
C ILE A 19 8.24 18.09 -16.24
N ASN A 20 6.91 18.04 -16.34
CA ASN A 20 6.04 19.21 -16.18
C ASN A 20 5.91 19.64 -14.71
N GLY A 21 6.58 20.73 -14.33
CA GLY A 21 6.54 21.29 -12.97
C GLY A 21 5.16 21.77 -12.53
N LYS A 22 4.30 22.28 -13.44
CA LYS A 22 2.94 22.75 -13.08
C LYS A 22 2.00 21.63 -12.64
N LYS A 23 2.28 20.39 -13.03
CA LYS A 23 1.52 19.18 -12.65
C LYS A 23 2.21 18.35 -11.56
N SER A 24 3.27 18.89 -10.97
CA SER A 24 4.08 18.20 -9.97
C SER A 24 3.79 18.77 -8.59
N GLU A 25 3.75 17.90 -7.58
CA GLU A 25 3.54 18.28 -6.19
C GLU A 25 4.73 17.82 -5.35
N LEU A 26 5.19 18.68 -4.42
CA LEU A 26 6.33 18.41 -3.54
C LEU A 26 5.86 17.99 -2.15
N ILE A 27 6.31 16.81 -1.72
CA ILE A 27 6.17 16.34 -0.34
C ILE A 27 7.56 16.27 0.27
N VAL A 28 7.75 16.99 1.38
CA VAL A 28 8.98 16.95 2.16
C VAL A 28 8.77 16.07 3.39
N ILE A 29 9.65 15.08 3.55
CA ILE A 29 9.65 14.17 4.71
C ILE A 29 10.77 14.62 5.65
N ASN A 30 10.44 14.83 6.93
CA ASN A 30 11.38 15.29 7.97
C ASN A 30 12.14 16.59 7.60
N PRO A 31 11.43 17.72 7.44
CA PRO A 31 12.07 18.99 7.08
C PRO A 31 13.07 19.43 8.15
N LYS A 32 14.29 19.77 7.73
CA LYS A 32 15.31 20.42 8.58
C LYS A 32 15.35 21.94 8.40
N LEU A 33 14.76 22.44 7.32
CA LEU A 33 14.75 23.83 6.90
C LEU A 33 13.38 24.47 7.17
N PRO A 34 13.33 25.80 7.38
CA PRO A 34 12.09 26.55 7.50
C PRO A 34 11.27 26.53 6.18
N ARG A 35 9.96 26.75 6.29
CA ARG A 35 8.98 26.51 5.20
C ARG A 35 9.28 27.30 3.92
N ASP A 36 9.80 28.51 4.06
CA ASP A 36 10.03 29.42 2.94
C ASP A 36 11.15 28.92 2.01
N ASP A 37 12.02 28.06 2.53
CA ASP A 37 13.15 27.45 1.81
C ASP A 37 12.85 26.04 1.28
N LEU A 38 11.64 25.51 1.54
CA LEU A 38 11.23 24.18 1.09
C LEU A 38 10.57 24.26 -0.30
N TYR A 39 11.40 24.43 -1.31
CA TYR A 39 10.97 24.38 -2.71
C TYR A 39 11.97 23.64 -3.58
N ILE A 40 11.49 23.11 -4.70
CA ILE A 40 12.35 22.58 -5.77
C ILE A 40 12.01 23.28 -7.08
N ILE A 41 13.02 23.41 -7.94
CA ILE A 41 12.89 23.93 -9.30
C ILE A 41 12.88 22.72 -10.25
N ILE A 42 11.86 22.63 -11.11
CA ILE A 42 11.66 21.47 -12.00
C ILE A 42 11.53 21.93 -13.47
N GLY A 43 12.13 21.15 -14.37
CA GLY A 43 11.99 21.26 -15.82
C GLY A 43 12.79 22.40 -16.44
N CYS A 44 12.83 22.45 -17.77
CA CYS A 44 13.48 23.54 -18.52
C CYS A 44 12.85 24.90 -18.22
N ASP A 45 11.53 24.92 -17.95
CA ASP A 45 10.77 26.12 -17.60
C ASP A 45 11.09 26.66 -16.20
N LYS A 46 11.95 25.99 -15.43
CA LYS A 46 12.34 26.36 -14.05
C LYS A 46 11.14 26.63 -13.14
N SER A 47 10.11 25.80 -13.25
CA SER A 47 8.89 25.95 -12.45
C SER A 47 9.20 25.72 -10.96
N LYS A 48 8.88 26.69 -10.11
CA LYS A 48 9.04 26.60 -8.65
C LYS A 48 7.87 25.84 -8.04
N VAL A 49 8.13 24.67 -7.46
CA VAL A 49 7.13 23.88 -6.73
C VAL A 49 7.40 23.97 -5.24
N GLN A 50 6.46 24.55 -4.49
CA GLN A 50 6.54 24.66 -3.03
C GLN A 50 6.05 23.38 -2.33
N ALA A 51 6.63 23.11 -1.17
CA ALA A 51 6.23 21.98 -0.33
C ALA A 51 4.78 22.12 0.14
N THR A 52 4.01 21.05 -0.06
CA THR A 52 2.62 20.98 0.37
C THR A 52 2.50 20.16 1.65
N ASP A 53 1.79 20.71 2.65
CA ASP A 53 1.49 19.99 3.90
C ASP A 53 0.17 19.18 3.83
N LYS A 54 -0.62 19.45 2.80
CA LYS A 54 -1.85 18.70 2.53
C LYS A 54 -1.53 17.27 2.11
N LYS A 55 -2.44 16.35 2.42
CA LYS A 55 -2.35 14.97 1.94
C LYS A 55 -2.63 14.94 0.44
N ILE A 56 -1.68 14.39 -0.30
CA ILE A 56 -1.74 14.29 -1.75
C ILE A 56 -2.21 12.90 -2.14
N ARG A 57 -3.12 12.83 -3.11
CA ARG A 57 -3.62 11.55 -3.63
C ARG A 57 -2.91 11.22 -4.94
N TYR A 58 -2.19 10.11 -4.97
CA TYR A 58 -1.56 9.60 -6.18
C TYR A 58 -1.86 8.13 -6.37
N LEU A 59 -2.34 7.79 -7.58
CA LEU A 59 -2.79 6.44 -7.95
C LEU A 59 -3.71 5.80 -6.89
N GLY A 60 -4.59 6.61 -6.28
CA GLY A 60 -5.53 6.14 -5.26
C GLY A 60 -4.97 6.08 -3.83
N TYR A 61 -3.67 6.28 -3.61
CA TYR A 61 -3.03 6.29 -2.29
C TYR A 61 -2.78 7.71 -1.78
N TYR A 62 -2.92 7.92 -0.46
CA TYR A 62 -2.70 9.23 0.16
C TYR A 62 -1.32 9.34 0.80
N PHE A 63 -0.49 10.20 0.23
CA PHE A 63 0.81 10.59 0.74
C PHE A 63 0.67 11.77 1.71
N SER A 64 1.50 11.79 2.74
CA SER A 64 1.48 12.80 3.80
C SER A 64 2.92 13.05 4.26
N SER A 65 3.25 14.30 4.58
CA SER A 65 4.53 14.69 5.19
C SER A 65 4.81 13.91 6.49
N SER A 66 3.78 13.74 7.33
CA SER A 66 3.77 12.88 8.53
C SER A 66 3.24 11.47 8.22
N ASN A 67 4.04 10.65 7.54
CA ASN A 67 3.66 9.26 7.28
C ASN A 67 3.84 8.39 8.54
N SER A 68 2.80 8.25 9.35
CA SER A 68 2.85 7.32 10.49
C SER A 68 2.65 5.87 10.02
N ARG A 69 3.70 5.05 10.17
CA ARG A 69 3.69 3.60 9.84
C ARG A 69 2.42 2.89 10.36
N LYS A 70 2.02 3.20 11.60
CA LYS A 70 0.80 2.67 12.25
C LYS A 70 -0.47 2.96 11.44
N ARG A 71 -0.60 4.17 10.88
CA ARG A 71 -1.75 4.56 10.05
C ARG A 71 -1.78 3.80 8.74
N SER A 72 -0.63 3.56 8.12
CA SER A 72 -0.52 2.80 6.87
C SER A 72 -0.89 1.34 7.07
N ILE A 73 -0.40 0.71 8.15
CA ILE A 73 -0.81 -0.65 8.54
C ILE A 73 -2.31 -0.72 8.80
N LYS A 74 -2.87 0.25 9.55
CA LYS A 74 -4.33 0.32 9.78
C LYS A 74 -5.11 0.40 8.47
N ARG A 75 -4.66 1.21 7.50
CA ARG A 75 -5.31 1.31 6.18
C ARG A 75 -5.27 0.00 5.41
N ILE A 76 -4.15 -0.74 5.44
CA ILE A 76 -4.07 -2.07 4.81
C ILE A 76 -5.06 -3.02 5.47
N LYS A 77 -5.11 -3.02 6.80
CA LYS A 77 -6.09 -3.80 7.55
C LYS A 77 -7.52 -3.46 7.15
N ASP A 78 -7.85 -2.17 7.04
CA ASP A 78 -9.17 -1.71 6.60
C ASP A 78 -9.49 -2.14 5.15
N ILE A 79 -8.50 -2.16 4.25
CA ILE A 79 -8.66 -2.65 2.87
C ILE A 79 -8.97 -4.15 2.87
N ILE A 80 -8.23 -4.94 3.65
CA ILE A 80 -8.45 -6.37 3.80
C ILE A 80 -9.83 -6.62 4.39
N GLU A 81 -10.20 -5.97 5.49
CA GLU A 81 -11.51 -6.14 6.13
C GLU A 81 -12.67 -5.76 5.20
N LYS A 82 -12.55 -4.64 4.47
CA LYS A 82 -13.55 -4.24 3.46
C LYS A 82 -13.70 -5.27 2.34
N PHE A 83 -12.63 -5.93 1.94
CA PHE A 83 -12.67 -7.01 0.96
C PHE A 83 -13.31 -8.28 1.52
N LEU A 84 -12.99 -8.63 2.76
CA LEU A 84 -13.43 -9.87 3.41
C LEU A 84 -14.88 -9.81 3.90
N ASN A 85 -15.36 -8.66 4.37
CA ASN A 85 -16.72 -8.48 4.92
C ASN A 85 -17.85 -8.96 3.98
N PRO A 86 -17.89 -8.60 2.68
CA PRO A 86 -18.92 -9.09 1.78
C PRO A 86 -18.78 -10.59 1.47
N ILE A 87 -17.57 -11.13 1.48
CA ILE A 87 -17.30 -12.56 1.22
C ILE A 87 -17.78 -13.41 2.40
N ARG A 88 -17.61 -12.92 3.63
CA ARG A 88 -17.95 -13.65 4.87
C ARG A 88 -19.40 -14.11 4.95
N ARG A 89 -20.33 -13.39 4.33
CA ARG A 89 -21.77 -13.68 4.36
C ARG A 89 -22.27 -14.45 3.14
N LYS A 90 -21.42 -14.65 2.13
CA LYS A 90 -21.81 -15.29 0.87
C LYS A 90 -21.44 -16.77 0.89
N CYS A 91 -22.34 -17.60 0.40
CA CYS A 91 -22.04 -19.00 0.07
C CYS A 91 -21.19 -19.02 -1.20
N ILE A 92 -19.88 -19.22 -1.04
CA ILE A 92 -18.91 -19.24 -2.15
C ILE A 92 -18.14 -20.56 -2.06
N THR A 93 -17.90 -21.19 -3.21
CA THR A 93 -17.10 -22.41 -3.27
C THR A 93 -15.62 -22.14 -2.96
N VAL A 94 -14.93 -23.17 -2.47
CA VAL A 94 -13.51 -23.08 -2.06
C VAL A 94 -12.61 -22.55 -3.19
N GLY A 95 -12.82 -23.02 -4.43
CA GLY A 95 -12.05 -22.56 -5.59
C GLY A 95 -12.22 -21.08 -5.91
N HIS A 96 -13.44 -20.54 -5.81
CA HIS A 96 -13.68 -19.11 -6.02
C HIS A 96 -13.02 -18.24 -4.94
N ILE A 97 -12.94 -18.72 -3.69
CA ILE A 97 -12.24 -18.01 -2.61
C ILE A 97 -10.74 -18.01 -2.84
N ALA A 98 -10.16 -19.16 -3.19
CA ALA A 98 -8.74 -19.24 -3.52
C ALA A 98 -8.38 -18.27 -4.66
N TYR A 99 -9.20 -18.25 -5.72
CA TYR A 99 -9.04 -17.32 -6.84
C TYR A 99 -9.11 -15.84 -6.40
N LEU A 100 -10.16 -15.47 -5.65
CA LEU A 100 -10.35 -14.10 -5.17
C LEU A 100 -9.20 -13.63 -4.26
N ILE A 101 -8.71 -14.50 -3.38
CA ILE A 101 -7.58 -14.18 -2.51
C ILE A 101 -6.32 -14.01 -3.35
N ASN A 102 -6.00 -14.98 -4.20
CA ASN A 102 -4.74 -15.02 -4.94
C ASN A 102 -4.61 -13.90 -5.98
N HIS A 103 -5.67 -13.65 -6.75
CA HIS A 103 -5.61 -12.71 -7.87
C HIS A 103 -6.12 -11.31 -7.54
N VAL A 104 -6.98 -11.15 -6.53
CA VAL A 104 -7.59 -9.85 -6.21
C VAL A 104 -7.02 -9.27 -4.92
N LEU A 105 -7.07 -10.03 -3.82
CA LEU A 105 -6.62 -9.51 -2.53
C LEU A 105 -5.11 -9.34 -2.48
N ILE A 106 -4.35 -10.39 -2.80
CA ILE A 106 -2.87 -10.36 -2.74
C ILE A 106 -2.34 -9.28 -3.68
N SER A 107 -2.80 -9.22 -4.93
CA SER A 107 -2.38 -8.19 -5.88
C SER A 107 -2.64 -6.77 -5.37
N ARG A 108 -3.81 -6.53 -4.75
CA ARG A 108 -4.13 -5.22 -4.16
C ARG A 108 -3.24 -4.89 -2.95
N VAL A 109 -2.95 -5.87 -2.09
CA VAL A 109 -2.09 -5.66 -0.92
C VAL A 109 -0.63 -5.44 -1.34
N VAL A 110 -0.10 -6.25 -2.26
CA VAL A 110 1.27 -6.12 -2.79
C VAL A 110 1.49 -4.74 -3.38
N TYR A 111 0.54 -4.23 -4.18
CA TYR A 111 0.61 -2.87 -4.71
C TYR A 111 0.70 -1.79 -3.62
N VAL A 112 -0.09 -1.90 -2.55
CA VAL A 112 -0.05 -0.93 -1.44
C VAL A 112 1.24 -1.09 -0.61
N VAL A 113 1.73 -2.31 -0.43
CA VAL A 113 2.98 -2.59 0.29
C VAL A 113 4.20 -2.14 -0.51
N GLN A 114 4.19 -2.10 -1.85
CA GLN A 114 5.30 -1.48 -2.60
C GLN A 114 5.54 -0.01 -2.21
N LEU A 115 4.52 0.68 -1.70
CA LEU A 115 4.63 2.06 -1.22
C LEU A 115 5.12 2.17 0.24
N MET A 116 5.30 1.04 0.96
CA MET A 116 5.71 1.02 2.37
C MET A 116 6.47 -0.25 2.78
N THR A 117 7.55 -0.12 3.54
CA THR A 117 8.31 -1.27 4.03
C THR A 117 7.55 -2.01 5.14
N LEU A 118 6.86 -3.10 4.78
CA LEU A 118 6.21 -4.00 5.75
C LEU A 118 7.18 -5.12 6.16
N SER A 119 7.22 -5.46 7.45
CA SER A 119 7.97 -6.61 7.95
C SER A 119 7.19 -7.92 7.81
N LYS A 120 7.89 -9.06 7.81
CA LYS A 120 7.28 -10.40 7.74
C LYS A 120 6.27 -10.65 8.87
N ASN A 121 6.55 -10.17 10.08
CA ASN A 121 5.67 -10.34 11.24
C ASN A 121 4.37 -9.54 11.08
N GLU A 122 4.46 -8.31 10.62
CA GLU A 122 3.27 -7.49 10.32
C GLU A 122 2.44 -8.12 9.21
N TRP A 123 3.10 -8.71 8.20
CA TRP A 123 2.43 -9.42 7.11
C TRP A 123 1.61 -10.61 7.62
N ASN A 124 2.23 -11.47 8.44
CA ASN A 124 1.57 -12.62 9.06
C ASN A 124 0.36 -12.20 9.92
N LEU A 125 0.49 -11.11 10.68
CA LEU A 125 -0.61 -10.58 11.49
C LEU A 125 -1.79 -10.11 10.65
N LEU A 126 -1.52 -9.41 9.54
CA LEU A 126 -2.57 -8.96 8.62
C LEU A 126 -3.26 -10.14 7.94
N PHE A 127 -2.48 -11.13 7.47
CA PHE A 127 -3.03 -12.27 6.73
C PHE A 127 -3.71 -13.31 7.62
N THR A 128 -3.48 -13.27 8.94
CA THR A 128 -4.22 -14.10 9.91
C THR A 128 -5.74 -13.92 9.79
N LEU A 129 -6.21 -12.71 9.44
CA LEU A 129 -7.64 -12.45 9.21
C LEU A 129 -8.17 -13.20 7.98
N VAL A 130 -7.36 -13.26 6.92
CA VAL A 130 -7.68 -13.98 5.68
C VAL A 130 -7.75 -15.47 5.95
N ILE A 131 -6.74 -16.03 6.63
CA ILE A 131 -6.69 -17.46 6.99
C ILE A 131 -7.89 -17.86 7.88
N LYS A 132 -8.26 -17.01 8.84
CA LYS A 132 -9.46 -17.25 9.67
C LYS A 132 -10.73 -17.33 8.84
N LEU A 133 -10.90 -16.42 7.87
CA LEU A 133 -12.07 -16.42 6.98
C LEU A 133 -12.08 -17.65 6.08
N VAL A 134 -10.94 -18.02 5.51
CA VAL A 134 -10.80 -19.22 4.67
C VAL A 134 -11.20 -20.47 5.46
N LYS A 135 -10.67 -20.65 6.67
CA LYS A 135 -11.06 -21.76 7.56
C LYS A 135 -12.55 -21.73 7.86
N GLN A 136 -13.13 -20.54 8.14
CA GLN A 136 -14.56 -20.40 8.40
C GLN A 136 -15.41 -20.85 7.21
N ILE A 137 -15.07 -20.43 5.98
CA ILE A 137 -15.88 -20.77 4.80
C ILE A 137 -15.70 -22.24 4.40
N CYS A 138 -14.50 -22.79 4.58
CA CYS A 138 -14.23 -24.20 4.31
C CYS A 138 -14.74 -25.15 5.42
N GLY A 139 -15.34 -24.61 6.51
CA GLY A 139 -15.79 -25.42 7.65
C GLY A 139 -14.65 -26.10 8.43
N LEU A 140 -13.42 -25.59 8.32
CA LEU A 140 -12.24 -26.20 8.92
C LEU A 140 -12.06 -25.78 10.39
N PRO A 141 -11.52 -26.67 11.24
CA PRO A 141 -11.24 -26.33 12.63
C PRO A 141 -10.16 -25.25 12.73
N LYS A 142 -10.19 -24.47 13.82
CA LYS A 142 -9.19 -23.41 14.07
C LYS A 142 -7.76 -23.97 14.09
N SER A 143 -7.58 -25.20 14.60
CA SER A 143 -6.31 -25.94 14.67
C SER A 143 -5.81 -26.46 13.33
N TYR A 144 -6.58 -26.35 12.24
CA TYR A 144 -6.17 -26.87 10.93
C TYR A 144 -4.82 -26.27 10.49
N PRO A 145 -3.87 -27.10 10.00
CA PRO A 145 -2.53 -26.62 9.66
C PRO A 145 -2.56 -25.58 8.53
N ILE A 146 -1.85 -24.46 8.72
CA ILE A 146 -1.78 -23.39 7.71
C ILE A 146 -1.03 -23.86 6.46
N SER A 147 -0.02 -24.72 6.62
CA SER A 147 0.72 -25.34 5.52
C SER A 147 -0.18 -26.07 4.52
N ALA A 148 -1.21 -26.77 5.01
CA ALA A 148 -2.17 -27.45 4.15
C ALA A 148 -3.04 -26.46 3.33
N LEU A 149 -3.30 -25.26 3.86
CA LEU A 149 -4.04 -24.23 3.10
C LEU A 149 -3.22 -23.65 1.94
N TYR A 150 -1.91 -23.59 2.08
CA TYR A 150 -1.01 -23.11 1.03
C TYR A 150 -0.68 -24.18 -0.01
N HIS A 151 -0.94 -25.44 0.29
CA HIS A 151 -0.67 -26.54 -0.63
C HIS A 151 -1.57 -26.46 -1.86
N GLN A 152 -0.95 -26.48 -3.05
CA GLN A 152 -1.61 -26.31 -4.35
C GLN A 152 -2.77 -27.29 -4.59
N TYR A 153 -2.61 -28.53 -4.13
CA TYR A 153 -3.61 -29.59 -4.33
C TYR A 153 -4.72 -29.63 -3.25
N ILE A 154 -4.71 -28.71 -2.29
CA ILE A 154 -5.74 -28.62 -1.24
C ILE A 154 -6.56 -27.34 -1.42
N LEU A 155 -5.92 -26.19 -1.22
CA LEU A 155 -6.56 -24.88 -1.37
C LEU A 155 -5.76 -23.92 -2.24
N GLY A 156 -4.43 -24.11 -2.31
CA GLY A 156 -3.54 -23.36 -3.18
C GLY A 156 -3.54 -21.85 -2.92
N ILE A 157 -3.72 -21.42 -1.68
CA ILE A 157 -3.59 -19.99 -1.35
C ILE A 157 -2.11 -19.60 -1.43
N ASN A 158 -1.81 -18.53 -2.15
CA ASN A 158 -0.46 -18.02 -2.25
C ASN A 158 -0.03 -17.40 -0.92
N ASN A 159 1.18 -17.72 -0.47
CA ASN A 159 1.84 -17.01 0.62
C ASN A 159 2.78 -15.96 0.02
N PRO A 160 2.42 -14.68 0.03
CA PRO A 160 3.27 -13.60 -0.45
C PRO A 160 4.30 -13.13 0.60
#